data_AF-A0A6H2DMS9-F1
#
_entry.id   AF-A0A6H2DMS9-F1
#
_cell.length_a   1.000
_cell.length_b   1.000
_cell.length_c   1.000
_cell.angle_alpha   90.00
_cell.angle_beta   90.00
_cell.angle_gamma   90.00
#
_symmetry.space_group_name_H-M   'P 1'
#
loop_
_entity.id
_entity.type
_entity.pdbx_description
1 polymer ?
#
loop_
_entity_poly.entity_id
_entity_poly.type
_entity_poly.pdbx_seq_one_letter_code
_entity_poly.pdbx_strand_id
1 'polypeptide(L)'
;MNDKYARTTQSVMAPAGSSFNIAPDDSASLPMISKALYVGTGGDLVVQLVHDDSDRVFKNIASGAILDVRASHVRASGTTAADIIGLA
;
A
#
# COMPACT_ATOMS: atom_id res chain seq x y z
N MET A 1 -3.33 13.84 -23.00
CA MET A 1 -3.62 12.50 -22.43
C MET A 1 -5.02 12.10 -22.90
N ASN A 2 -5.18 10.97 -23.58
CA ASN A 2 -6.48 10.49 -24.09
C ASN A 2 -7.12 9.52 -23.08
N ASP A 3 -7.49 10.03 -21.91
CA ASP A 3 -8.18 9.27 -20.88
C ASP A 3 -9.68 9.57 -20.93
N LYS A 4 -10.47 8.56 -21.33
CA LYS A 4 -11.94 8.67 -21.43
C LYS A 4 -12.62 8.84 -20.06
N TYR A 5 -11.92 8.50 -18.98
CA TYR A 5 -12.44 8.55 -17.61
C TYR A 5 -11.98 9.78 -16.83
N ALA A 6 -11.27 10.73 -17.48
CA ALA A 6 -10.72 11.92 -16.83
C ALA A 6 -11.75 12.82 -16.13
N ARG A 7 -13.05 12.66 -16.44
CA ARG A 7 -14.17 13.39 -15.82
C ARG A 7 -14.97 12.57 -14.82
N THR A 8 -14.52 11.36 -14.49
CA THR A 8 -15.15 10.52 -13.46
C THR A 8 -14.63 10.86 -12.07
N THR A 9 -15.45 10.61 -11.06
CA THR A 9 -15.07 10.85 -9.66
C THR A 9 -14.01 9.86 -9.22
N GLN A 10 -12.86 10.37 -8.74
CA GLN A 10 -11.90 9.54 -8.00
C GLN A 10 -12.41 9.30 -6.59
N SER A 11 -12.75 8.05 -6.29
CA SER A 11 -13.21 7.61 -4.97
C SER A 11 -12.33 6.48 -4.45
N VAL A 12 -12.57 6.06 -3.21
CA VAL A 12 -11.89 4.89 -2.62
C VAL A 12 -12.16 3.58 -3.38
N MET A 13 -13.28 3.50 -4.11
CA MET A 13 -13.63 2.34 -4.94
C MET A 13 -13.19 2.50 -6.41
N ALA A 14 -12.68 3.68 -6.79
CA ALA A 14 -12.15 3.89 -8.13
C ALA A 14 -10.72 3.32 -8.22
N PRO A 15 -10.29 2.81 -9.39
CA PRO A 15 -8.92 2.36 -9.58
C PRO A 15 -7.87 3.40 -9.19
N ALA A 16 -6.67 2.93 -8.82
CA ALA A 16 -5.53 3.80 -8.59
C ALA A 16 -5.13 4.48 -9.91
N GLY A 17 -4.95 5.80 -9.88
CA GLY A 17 -4.49 6.60 -11.02
C GLY A 17 -2.98 6.84 -10.98
N SER A 18 -2.35 6.51 -9.86
CA SER A 18 -0.95 6.73 -9.58
C SER A 18 -0.40 5.60 -8.70
N SER A 19 0.93 5.52 -8.63
CA SER A 19 1.61 4.56 -7.77
C SER A 19 2.95 5.10 -7.31
N PHE A 20 3.48 4.53 -6.23
CA PHE A 20 4.79 4.88 -5.71
C PHE A 20 5.47 3.66 -5.08
N ASN A 21 6.78 3.57 -5.22
CA ASN A 21 7.57 2.54 -4.56
C ASN A 21 7.56 2.79 -3.05
N ILE A 22 7.43 1.73 -2.27
CA ILE A 22 7.50 1.78 -0.82
C ILE A 22 8.80 1.11 -0.39
N ALA A 23 9.69 1.92 0.19
CA ALA A 23 10.77 1.42 1.04
C ALA A 23 10.24 1.42 2.48
N PRO A 24 10.14 0.26 3.15
CA PRO A 24 9.71 0.19 4.54
C PRO A 24 10.58 1.05 5.45
N ASP A 25 9.95 1.77 6.38
CA ASP A 25 10.60 2.68 7.33
C ASP A 25 9.84 2.68 8.65
N ASP A 26 10.55 2.60 9.77
CA ASP A 26 9.93 2.53 11.09
C ASP A 26 9.41 3.88 11.60
N SER A 27 9.93 4.99 11.07
CA SER A 27 9.66 6.35 11.54
C SER A 27 8.91 7.21 10.53
N ALA A 28 9.06 6.94 9.22
CA ALA A 28 8.45 7.74 8.17
C ALA A 28 7.03 7.26 7.81
N SER A 29 6.14 8.21 7.57
CA SER A 29 4.86 7.94 6.93
C SER A 29 5.03 7.80 5.41
N LEU A 30 4.10 7.09 4.78
CA LEU A 30 4.01 7.09 3.32
C LEU A 30 3.70 8.49 2.78
N PRO A 31 4.17 8.84 1.57
CA PRO A 31 3.91 10.15 0.98
C PRO A 31 2.43 10.38 0.67
N MET A 32 1.65 9.31 0.50
CA MET A 32 0.21 9.31 0.27
C MET A 32 -0.42 8.09 0.94
N ILE A 33 -1.66 8.22 1.39
CA ILE A 33 -2.46 7.07 1.82
C ILE A 33 -2.79 6.21 0.60
N SER A 34 -2.40 4.94 0.62
CA SER A 34 -2.72 4.03 -0.48
C SER A 34 -4.23 3.71 -0.53
N LYS A 35 -4.70 3.22 -1.68
CA LYS A 35 -5.94 2.45 -1.81
C LYS A 35 -5.69 0.97 -1.67
N ALA A 36 -4.53 0.52 -2.14
CA ALA A 36 -4.07 -0.86 -2.05
C ALA A 36 -2.54 -0.93 -2.06
N LEU A 37 -2.00 -2.07 -1.65
CA LEU A 37 -0.57 -2.39 -1.71
C LEU A 37 -0.37 -3.60 -2.63
N TYR A 38 0.52 -3.49 -3.60
CA TYR A 38 1.04 -4.63 -4.34
C TYR A 38 2.31 -5.14 -3.66
N VAL A 39 2.41 -6.46 -3.49
CA VAL A 39 3.56 -7.14 -2.87
C VAL A 39 4.24 -8.01 -3.92
N GLY A 40 5.39 -7.59 -4.46
CA GLY A 40 6.09 -8.36 -5.48
C GLY A 40 6.74 -9.64 -4.94
N THR A 41 7.38 -9.54 -3.78
CA THR A 41 7.96 -10.71 -3.08
C THR A 41 7.25 -10.92 -1.75
N GLY A 42 6.67 -12.11 -1.59
CA GLY A 42 5.87 -12.50 -0.43
C GLY A 42 6.65 -12.56 0.88
N GLY A 43 5.92 -12.55 1.99
CA GLY A 43 6.47 -12.51 3.34
C GLY A 43 5.50 -11.88 4.33
N ASP A 44 6.03 -11.48 5.48
CA ASP A 44 5.28 -10.71 6.47
C ASP A 44 5.36 -9.22 6.14
N LEU A 45 4.24 -8.50 6.30
CA LEU A 45 4.17 -7.06 6.09
C LEU A 45 3.59 -6.39 7.32
N VAL A 46 4.33 -5.46 7.90
CA VAL A 46 3.90 -4.67 9.05
C VAL A 46 3.43 -3.31 8.56
N VAL A 47 2.14 -3.01 8.76
CA VAL A 47 1.52 -1.77 8.29
C VAL A 47 0.71 -1.11 9.39
N GLN A 48 0.52 0.20 9.25
CA GLN A 48 -0.55 0.93 9.93
C GLN A 48 -1.52 1.42 8.88
N LEU A 49 -2.82 1.18 9.08
CA LEU A 49 -3.86 1.74 8.20
C LEU A 49 -4.29 3.12 8.68
N VAL A 50 -4.86 3.93 7.79
CA VAL A 50 -5.22 5.34 8.04
C VAL A 50 -6.15 5.57 9.25
N HIS A 51 -6.84 4.54 9.74
CA HIS A 51 -7.74 4.61 10.90
C HIS A 51 -7.29 3.74 12.08
N ASP A 52 -6.10 3.13 11.99
CA ASP A 52 -5.54 2.32 13.07
C ASP A 52 -4.67 3.17 14.00
N ASP A 53 -4.81 2.96 15.31
CA ASP A 53 -3.92 3.55 16.32
C ASP A 53 -2.63 2.75 16.54
N SER A 54 -2.49 1.58 15.90
CA SER A 54 -1.38 0.65 16.13
C SER A 54 -1.07 -0.17 14.89
N ASP A 55 0.19 -0.63 14.78
CA ASP A 55 0.63 -1.45 13.67
C ASP A 55 -0.04 -2.86 13.69
N ARG A 56 -0.18 -3.45 12.51
CA ARG A 56 -0.72 -4.80 12.28
C ARG A 56 0.21 -5.56 11.35
N VAL A 57 0.34 -6.86 11.63
CA VAL A 57 1.16 -7.76 10.81
C VAL A 57 0.26 -8.60 9.93
N PHE A 58 0.42 -8.45 8.63
CA PHE A 58 -0.15 -9.34 7.62
C PHE A 58 0.87 -10.45 7.39
N LYS A 59 0.56 -11.64 7.89
CA LYS A 59 1.48 -12.78 7.87
C LYS A 59 1.40 -13.55 6.57
N ASN A 60 2.54 -14.05 6.09
CA ASN A 60 2.64 -14.99 4.96
C ASN A 60 1.86 -14.52 3.71
N ILE A 61 2.01 -13.25 3.35
CA ILE A 61 1.46 -12.71 2.10
C ILE A 61 2.17 -13.39 0.93
N ALA A 62 1.39 -13.86 -0.05
CA ALA A 62 1.95 -14.45 -1.27
C ALA A 62 2.60 -13.38 -2.17
N SER A 63 3.63 -13.77 -2.92
CA SER A 63 4.18 -12.94 -4.00
C SER A 63 3.09 -12.64 -5.05
N GLY A 64 3.05 -11.41 -5.53
CA GLY A 64 2.05 -10.91 -6.47
C GLY A 64 0.70 -10.55 -5.84
N ALA A 65 0.56 -10.63 -4.51
CA ALA A 65 -0.68 -10.28 -3.84
C ALA A 65 -0.98 -8.77 -3.93
N ILE A 66 -2.27 -8.45 -4.06
CA ILE A 66 -2.80 -7.10 -3.90
C ILE A 66 -3.62 -7.09 -2.62
N LEU A 67 -3.26 -6.19 -1.70
CA LEU A 67 -3.96 -5.98 -0.44
C LEU A 67 -4.77 -4.70 -0.56
N ASP A 68 -6.10 -4.80 -0.57
CA ASP A 68 -7.03 -3.66 -0.65
C ASP A 68 -7.14 -2.94 0.70
N VAL A 69 -6.04 -2.30 1.10
CA VAL A 69 -5.90 -1.61 2.37
C VAL A 69 -5.36 -0.20 2.19
N ARG A 70 -5.84 0.70 3.04
CA ARG A 70 -5.46 2.12 3.05
C ARG A 70 -4.32 2.37 4.03
N ALA A 71 -3.10 2.05 3.63
CA ALA A 71 -1.92 2.14 4.48
C ALA A 71 -1.43 3.60 4.61
N SER A 72 -1.10 3.99 5.84
CA SER A 72 -0.42 5.23 6.17
C SER A 72 1.08 5.02 6.43
N HIS A 73 1.46 3.83 6.90
CA HIS A 73 2.83 3.45 7.20
C HIS A 73 3.09 2.00 6.79
N VAL A 74 4.34 1.71 6.41
CA VAL A 74 4.87 0.35 6.26
C VAL A 74 6.19 0.30 7.02
N ARG A 75 6.24 -0.50 8.09
CA ARG A 75 7.41 -0.57 8.99
C ARG A 75 8.50 -1.44 8.39
N ALA A 76 9.76 -1.08 8.62
CA ALA A 76 10.90 -1.91 8.27
C ALA A 76 11.03 -3.10 9.23
N SER A 77 10.88 -2.84 10.53
CA SER A 77 10.92 -3.84 11.58
C SER A 77 9.80 -4.87 11.41
N GLY A 78 10.19 -6.14 11.25
CA GLY A 78 9.26 -7.26 11.12
C GLY A 78 8.64 -7.44 9.73
N THR A 79 8.93 -6.57 8.77
CA THR A 79 8.54 -6.75 7.36
C THR A 79 9.60 -7.58 6.65
N THR A 80 9.19 -8.72 6.09
CA THR A 80 10.03 -9.57 5.23
C THR A 80 9.55 -9.60 3.78
N ALA A 81 8.34 -9.11 3.51
CA ALA A 81 7.85 -8.87 2.16
C ALA A 81 8.68 -7.75 1.48
N ALA A 82 8.86 -7.84 0.16
CA ALA A 82 9.65 -6.89 -0.62
C ALA A 82 8.96 -6.53 -1.95
N ASP A 83 9.58 -5.62 -2.71
CA ASP A 83 9.05 -5.11 -3.99
C ASP A 83 7.64 -4.53 -3.84
N ILE A 84 7.46 -3.69 -2.82
CA ILE A 84 6.17 -3.17 -2.41
C ILE A 84 5.86 -1.88 -3.20
N ILE A 85 4.65 -1.82 -3.76
CA ILE A 85 4.15 -0.64 -4.47
C ILE A 85 2.84 -0.19 -3.83
N GLY A 86 2.78 1.09 -3.46
CA GLY A 86 1.54 1.75 -3.07
C GLY A 86 0.74 2.18 -4.29
N LEU A 87 -0.54 1.83 -4.33
CA LEU A 87 -1.48 2.19 -5.40
C LEU A 87 -2.40 3.31 -4.89
N ALA A 88 -2.47 4.46 -5.56
CA ALA A 88 -3.22 5.66 -5.14
C ALA A 88 -4.09 6.26 -6.26
#